data_AF-A0A6I9MLN3-F1
#
_entry.id   AF-A0A6I9MLN3-F1
#
_cell.length_a   1.000
_cell.length_b   1.000
_cell.length_c   1.000
_cell.angle_alpha   90.00
_cell.angle_beta   90.00
_cell.angle_gamma   90.00
#
_symmetry.space_group_name_H-M   'P 1'
#
loop_
_entity.id
_entity.type
_entity.pdbx_description
1 polymer ?
#
loop_
_entity_poly.entity_id
_entity_poly.type
_entity_poly.pdbx_seq_one_letter_code
_entity_poly.pdbx_strand_id
1 'polypeptide(L)'
;MLSQEELLLHLLALAQNSTHSVELHCAALTLVSRLVVQLVSSNPQGASAVACLGQWGALVCACCSEEQPVEVKLMAAKVLVNCTATVLTSSHLPLGLTTTVSLWRSLFTLLQDEDEDVRDSACDFICNVPASLLSTDVTGASVCPPVALDVGVGLLCRLFELWGQAPAGALALTEWLLGDEGVNYEAVAEEASSLDDEDFLFEKGGLNLWAEPVQWVNLLHRHVHSLLLGFRQSQAPGVPGQDQVHQIQTLSTQAQAQALSSQNALDSLPALPQFCLTMEHARLLLRLQRATLALEVLDRLR
;
A
#
# COMPACT_ATOMS: atom_id res chain seq x y z
N MET A 1 -34.99 1.58 19.00
CA MET A 1 -33.53 1.78 19.12
C MET A 1 -32.93 1.03 17.97
N LEU A 2 -32.21 1.71 17.06
CA LEU A 2 -31.51 1.04 15.95
C LEU A 2 -30.40 0.16 16.53
N SER A 3 -30.17 -1.01 15.94
CA SER A 3 -28.99 -1.82 16.28
C SER A 3 -27.71 -1.10 15.82
N GLN A 4 -26.56 -1.42 16.43
CA GLN A 4 -25.28 -0.81 16.01
C GLN A 4 -24.93 -1.14 14.56
N GLU A 5 -25.37 -2.30 14.06
CA GLU A 5 -25.18 -2.74 12.67
C GLU A 5 -26.04 -1.95 11.69
N GLU A 6 -27.32 -1.75 12.01
CA GLU A 6 -28.22 -0.91 11.20
C GLU A 6 -27.71 0.53 11.13
N LEU A 7 -27.21 1.06 12.25
CA LEU A 7 -26.62 2.39 12.30
C LEU A 7 -25.34 2.47 11.46
N LEU A 8 -24.48 1.45 11.51
CA LEU A 8 -23.27 1.37 10.68
C LEU A 8 -23.61 1.38 9.18
N LEU A 9 -24.61 0.60 8.75
CA LEU A 9 -25.07 0.56 7.35
C LEU A 9 -25.59 1.92 6.88
N HIS A 10 -26.42 2.59 7.68
CA HIS A 10 -26.96 3.90 7.32
C HIS A 10 -25.85 4.95 7.19
N LEU A 11 -24.87 4.96 8.11
CA LEU A 11 -23.76 5.89 8.05
C LEU A 11 -22.78 5.59 6.90
N LEU A 12 -22.58 4.32 6.56
CA LEU A 12 -21.80 3.92 5.38
C LEU A 12 -22.46 4.41 4.10
N ALA A 13 -23.77 4.18 3.96
CA ALA A 13 -24.52 4.69 2.81
C ALA A 13 -24.49 6.22 2.74
N LEU A 14 -24.58 6.91 3.88
CA LEU A 14 -24.42 8.37 3.93
C LEU A 14 -23.04 8.80 3.42
N ALA A 15 -21.96 8.18 3.90
CA ALA A 15 -20.60 8.53 3.50
C ALA A 15 -20.37 8.28 2.00
N GLN A 16 -20.84 7.14 1.47
CA GLN A 16 -20.75 6.78 0.05
C GLN A 16 -21.52 7.74 -0.86
N ASN A 17 -22.67 8.24 -0.43
CA ASN A 17 -23.52 9.11 -1.24
C ASN A 17 -23.16 10.61 -1.12
N SER A 18 -22.26 10.97 -0.20
CA SER A 18 -21.90 12.36 0.10
C SER A 18 -20.62 12.84 -0.58
N THR A 19 -20.09 12.13 -1.57
CA THR A 19 -18.82 12.47 -2.25
C THR A 19 -18.79 13.86 -2.89
N HIS A 20 -19.97 14.43 -3.19
CA HIS A 20 -20.12 15.78 -3.70
C HIS A 20 -19.88 16.89 -2.63
N SER A 21 -19.85 16.54 -1.35
CA SER A 21 -19.61 17.44 -0.23
C SER A 21 -18.47 16.90 0.62
N VAL A 22 -17.28 17.48 0.45
CA VAL A 22 -16.06 17.06 1.16
C VAL A 22 -16.27 17.07 2.68
N GLU A 23 -16.90 18.12 3.22
CA GLU A 23 -17.16 18.24 4.66
C GLU A 23 -18.07 17.13 5.18
N LEU A 24 -19.20 16.87 4.51
CA LEU A 24 -20.16 15.84 4.91
C LEU A 24 -19.56 14.45 4.77
N HIS A 25 -18.85 14.19 3.67
CA HIS A 25 -18.15 12.93 3.43
C HIS A 25 -17.12 12.65 4.53
N CYS A 26 -16.27 13.63 4.85
CA CYS A 26 -15.26 13.51 5.90
C CYS A 26 -15.88 13.29 7.29
N ALA A 27 -16.93 14.06 7.63
CA ALA A 27 -17.63 13.92 8.90
C ALA A 27 -18.31 12.55 9.04
N ALA A 28 -18.98 12.08 7.98
CA ALA A 28 -19.61 10.77 7.93
C ALA A 28 -18.57 9.65 8.08
N LEU A 29 -17.47 9.70 7.32
CA LEU A 29 -16.40 8.71 7.38
C LEU A 29 -15.73 8.67 8.76
N THR A 30 -15.51 9.82 9.39
CA THR A 30 -14.99 9.90 10.76
C THR A 30 -15.90 9.15 11.73
N LEU A 31 -17.20 9.41 11.65
CA LEU A 31 -18.19 8.83 12.55
C LEU A 31 -18.30 7.32 12.36
N VAL A 32 -18.37 6.86 11.10
CA VAL A 32 -18.36 5.43 10.74
C VAL A 32 -17.12 4.76 11.32
N SER A 33 -15.94 5.35 11.12
CA SER A 33 -14.67 4.76 11.56
C SER A 33 -14.58 4.64 13.08
N ARG A 34 -15.07 5.65 13.82
CA ARG A 34 -15.17 5.57 15.29
C ARG A 34 -16.11 4.44 15.73
N LEU A 35 -17.22 4.24 15.03
CA LEU A 35 -18.14 3.15 15.31
C LEU A 35 -17.50 1.78 15.05
N VAL A 36 -16.75 1.64 13.95
CA VAL A 36 -15.99 0.43 13.63
C VAL A 36 -15.00 0.10 14.75
N VAL A 37 -14.21 1.09 15.21
CA VAL A 37 -13.28 0.89 16.33
C VAL A 37 -14.00 0.42 17.59
N GLN A 38 -15.15 1.02 17.93
CA GLN A 38 -15.96 0.63 19.08
C GLN A 38 -16.50 -0.80 18.96
N LEU A 39 -16.98 -1.18 17.77
CA LEU A 39 -17.50 -2.52 17.49
C LEU A 39 -16.41 -3.60 17.61
N VAL A 40 -15.27 -3.37 16.97
CA VAL A 40 -14.12 -4.29 17.01
C VAL A 40 -13.59 -4.43 18.43
N SER A 41 -13.53 -3.32 19.19
CA SER A 41 -13.05 -3.33 20.57
C SER A 41 -14.02 -4.05 21.52
N SER A 42 -15.33 -3.93 21.29
CA SER A 42 -16.36 -4.51 22.16
C SER A 42 -16.60 -6.00 21.88
N ASN A 43 -16.40 -6.45 20.64
CA ASN A 43 -16.59 -7.84 20.25
C ASN A 43 -15.57 -8.29 19.17
N PRO A 44 -14.32 -8.58 19.56
CA PRO A 44 -13.25 -8.91 18.61
C PRO A 44 -13.51 -10.21 17.83
N GLN A 45 -14.33 -11.13 18.36
CA GLN A 45 -14.66 -12.41 17.69
C GLN A 45 -15.94 -12.34 16.83
N GLY A 46 -16.85 -11.41 17.10
CA GLY A 46 -18.08 -11.21 16.31
C GLY A 46 -17.94 -10.23 15.14
N ALA A 47 -16.85 -9.47 15.08
CA ALA A 47 -16.59 -8.49 14.03
C ALA A 47 -16.47 -9.12 12.62
N SER A 48 -15.96 -10.35 12.51
CA SER A 48 -15.76 -11.03 11.21
C SER A 48 -17.06 -11.36 10.48
N ALA A 49 -18.22 -11.25 11.14
CA ALA A 49 -19.53 -11.58 10.57
C ALA A 49 -20.22 -10.38 9.88
N VAL A 50 -19.66 -9.17 9.98
CA VAL A 50 -20.35 -7.96 9.52
C VAL A 50 -19.80 -7.55 8.16
N ALA A 51 -20.55 -7.83 7.08
CA ALA A 51 -20.23 -7.42 5.70
C ALA A 51 -19.89 -5.91 5.58
N CYS A 52 -20.43 -5.09 6.49
CA CYS A 52 -20.19 -3.67 6.59
C CYS A 52 -18.72 -3.30 6.86
N LEU A 53 -17.93 -4.16 7.51
CA LEU A 53 -16.52 -3.89 7.79
C LEU A 53 -15.66 -3.92 6.52
N GLY A 54 -15.95 -4.86 5.61
CA GLY A 54 -15.32 -4.89 4.29
C GLY A 54 -15.67 -3.65 3.46
N GLN A 55 -16.94 -3.22 3.49
CA GLN A 55 -17.40 -2.00 2.81
C GLN A 55 -16.75 -0.73 3.38
N TRP A 56 -16.61 -0.65 4.70
CA TRP A 56 -15.88 0.43 5.35
C TRP A 56 -14.41 0.44 4.92
N GLY A 57 -13.74 -0.71 4.94
CA GLY A 57 -12.35 -0.81 4.54
C GLY A 57 -12.14 -0.35 3.09
N ALA A 58 -13.00 -0.79 2.16
CA ALA A 58 -12.98 -0.34 0.78
C ALA A 58 -13.20 1.17 0.63
N LEU A 59 -14.13 1.75 1.41
CA LEU A 59 -14.38 3.19 1.42
C LEU A 59 -13.15 3.98 1.90
N VAL A 60 -12.53 3.56 3.01
CA VAL A 60 -11.30 4.19 3.50
C VAL A 60 -10.18 4.10 2.47
N CYS A 61 -10.02 2.95 1.81
CA CYS A 61 -9.02 2.79 0.75
C CYS A 61 -9.24 3.78 -0.40
N ALA A 62 -10.49 3.95 -0.85
CA ALA A 62 -10.83 4.89 -1.91
C ALA A 62 -10.53 6.36 -1.54
N CYS A 63 -10.68 6.72 -0.27
CA CYS A 63 -10.34 8.05 0.26
C CYS A 63 -8.82 8.33 0.32
N CYS A 64 -7.98 7.30 0.13
CA CYS A 64 -6.52 7.43 0.13
C CYS A 64 -5.91 7.54 -1.29
N SER A 65 -6.75 7.56 -2.33
CA SER A 65 -6.30 7.67 -3.72
C SER A 65 -5.66 9.04 -3.98
N GLU A 66 -4.69 9.09 -4.90
CA GLU A 66 -3.94 10.30 -5.25
C GLU A 66 -4.86 11.42 -5.76
N GLU A 67 -5.95 11.06 -6.45
CA GLU A 67 -6.92 12.00 -7.04
C GLU A 67 -7.88 12.62 -6.01
N GLN A 68 -7.84 12.18 -4.76
CA GLN A 68 -8.73 12.71 -3.72
C GLN A 68 -8.28 14.11 -3.26
N PRO A 69 -9.22 14.99 -2.89
CA PRO A 69 -8.89 16.27 -2.25
C PRO A 69 -8.03 16.06 -0.99
N VAL A 70 -7.11 16.98 -0.73
CA VAL A 70 -6.18 16.92 0.41
C VAL A 70 -6.93 16.75 1.73
N GLU A 71 -8.10 17.38 1.90
CA GLU A 71 -8.92 17.26 3.10
C GLU A 71 -9.44 15.83 3.31
N VAL A 72 -9.79 15.13 2.22
CA VAL A 72 -10.24 13.73 2.27
C VAL A 72 -9.07 12.82 2.62
N LYS A 73 -7.88 13.06 2.03
CA LYS A 73 -6.65 12.30 2.33
C LYS A 73 -6.20 12.49 3.78
N LEU A 74 -6.21 13.74 4.29
CA LEU A 74 -5.96 14.05 5.70
C LEU A 74 -6.96 13.36 6.63
N MET A 75 -8.24 13.31 6.24
CA MET A 75 -9.24 12.59 7.01
C MET A 75 -8.97 11.08 7.03
N ALA A 76 -8.65 10.50 5.88
CA ALA A 76 -8.32 9.09 5.75
C ALA A 76 -7.08 8.71 6.58
N ALA A 77 -6.04 9.56 6.56
CA ALA A 77 -4.85 9.41 7.39
C ALA A 77 -5.22 9.35 8.87
N LYS A 78 -5.99 10.34 9.37
CA LYS A 78 -6.47 10.37 10.76
C LYS A 78 -7.32 9.15 11.11
N VAL A 79 -8.14 8.66 10.20
CA VAL A 79 -8.92 7.43 10.38
C VAL A 79 -7.99 6.23 10.57
N LEU A 80 -7.02 6.03 9.67
CA LEU A 80 -6.06 4.91 9.73
C LEU A 80 -5.20 4.96 11.00
N VAL A 81 -4.72 6.15 11.38
CA VAL A 81 -3.99 6.38 12.63
C VAL A 81 -4.81 5.95 13.83
N ASN A 82 -6.07 6.40 13.94
CA ASN A 82 -6.95 6.05 15.05
C ASN A 82 -7.34 4.57 15.09
N CYS A 83 -7.33 3.89 13.93
CA CYS A 83 -7.62 2.47 13.81
C CYS A 83 -6.38 1.57 13.99
N THR A 84 -5.18 2.12 14.15
CA THR A 84 -3.94 1.34 14.09
C THR A 84 -3.88 0.24 15.15
N ALA A 85 -4.15 0.56 16.42
CA ALA A 85 -4.09 -0.39 17.53
C ALA A 85 -5.19 -1.48 17.45
N THR A 86 -6.40 -1.09 17.02
CA THR A 86 -7.60 -1.94 17.13
C THR A 86 -7.85 -2.77 15.88
N VAL A 87 -7.38 -2.29 14.72
CA VAL A 87 -7.64 -2.89 13.42
C VAL A 87 -6.34 -3.35 12.77
N LEU A 88 -5.43 -2.42 12.45
CA LEU A 88 -4.26 -2.70 11.59
C LEU A 88 -3.24 -3.66 12.25
N THR A 89 -3.05 -3.51 13.56
CA THR A 89 -2.08 -4.30 14.35
C THR A 89 -2.74 -5.39 15.20
N SER A 90 -4.04 -5.61 15.00
CA SER A 90 -4.80 -6.60 15.76
C SER A 90 -4.33 -8.02 15.48
N SER A 91 -4.08 -8.79 16.54
CA SER A 91 -3.70 -10.21 16.42
C SER A 91 -4.82 -11.11 15.87
N HIS A 92 -6.07 -10.61 15.83
CA HIS A 92 -7.25 -11.40 15.46
C HIS A 92 -7.76 -11.14 14.04
N LEU A 93 -7.13 -10.24 13.27
CA LEU A 93 -7.54 -9.88 11.90
C LEU A 93 -9.05 -9.61 11.77
N PRO A 94 -9.60 -8.58 12.44
CA PRO A 94 -11.05 -8.36 12.51
C PRO A 94 -11.72 -8.12 11.14
N LEU A 95 -10.97 -7.63 10.15
CA LEU A 95 -11.45 -7.41 8.78
C LEU A 95 -11.11 -8.57 7.83
N GLY A 96 -10.40 -9.60 8.32
CA GLY A 96 -9.70 -10.55 7.47
C GLY A 96 -8.42 -9.99 6.85
N LEU A 97 -7.65 -10.88 6.21
CA LEU A 97 -6.33 -10.56 5.67
C LEU A 97 -6.41 -9.51 4.55
N THR A 98 -7.23 -9.75 3.52
CA THR A 98 -7.31 -8.91 2.32
C THR A 98 -7.59 -7.45 2.65
N THR A 99 -8.68 -7.17 3.38
CA THR A 99 -9.05 -5.79 3.72
C THR A 99 -8.02 -5.12 4.64
N THR A 100 -7.45 -5.86 5.60
CA THR A 100 -6.39 -5.32 6.47
C THR A 100 -5.15 -4.92 5.66
N VAL A 101 -4.74 -5.77 4.72
CA VAL A 101 -3.59 -5.52 3.83
C VAL A 101 -3.86 -4.35 2.89
N SER A 102 -5.07 -4.19 2.36
CA SER A 102 -5.46 -3.02 1.57
C SER A 102 -5.36 -1.71 2.38
N LEU A 103 -5.79 -1.70 3.64
CA LEU A 103 -5.66 -0.52 4.50
C LEU A 103 -4.19 -0.19 4.81
N TRP A 104 -3.35 -1.21 4.98
CA TRP A 104 -1.90 -1.00 5.10
C TRP A 104 -1.31 -0.39 3.82
N ARG A 105 -1.72 -0.87 2.65
CA ARG A 105 -1.32 -0.26 1.36
C ARG A 105 -1.70 1.21 1.32
N SER A 106 -2.94 1.53 1.67
CA SER A 106 -3.45 2.90 1.71
C SER A 106 -2.66 3.78 2.68
N LEU A 107 -2.30 3.27 3.86
CA LEU A 107 -1.43 4.00 4.79
C LEU A 107 -0.06 4.31 4.16
N PHE A 108 0.55 3.33 3.47
CA PHE A 108 1.83 3.52 2.79
C PHE A 108 1.75 4.46 1.59
N THR A 109 0.60 4.50 0.90
CA THR A 109 0.32 5.52 -0.12
C THR A 109 0.33 6.91 0.52
N LEU A 110 -0.40 7.11 1.62
CA LEU A 110 -0.45 8.42 2.29
C LEU A 110 0.89 8.86 2.89
N LEU A 111 1.73 7.94 3.36
CA LEU A 111 3.09 8.25 3.82
C LEU A 111 4.03 8.73 2.69
N GLN A 112 3.64 8.48 1.44
CA GLN A 112 4.35 8.88 0.23
C GLN A 112 3.56 9.92 -0.58
N ASP A 113 2.52 10.53 0.01
CA ASP A 113 1.72 11.56 -0.66
C ASP A 113 2.57 12.79 -0.97
N GLU A 114 2.26 13.53 -2.03
CA GLU A 114 2.95 14.78 -2.37
C GLU A 114 2.77 15.86 -1.29
N ASP A 115 1.61 15.88 -0.62
CA ASP A 115 1.28 16.84 0.42
C ASP A 115 1.95 16.50 1.77
N GLU A 116 2.70 17.44 2.30
CA GLU A 116 3.45 17.27 3.56
C GLU A 116 2.53 17.03 4.76
N ASP A 117 1.40 17.74 4.86
CA ASP A 117 0.47 17.59 5.97
C ASP A 117 -0.18 16.19 5.95
N VAL A 118 -0.41 15.63 4.75
CA VAL A 118 -0.91 14.26 4.60
C VAL A 118 0.12 13.24 5.07
N ARG A 119 1.39 13.37 4.65
CA ARG A 119 2.47 12.47 5.08
C ARG A 119 2.69 12.51 6.59
N ASP A 120 2.73 13.72 7.16
CA ASP A 120 2.93 13.91 8.59
C ASP A 120 1.73 13.38 9.38
N SER A 121 0.50 13.64 8.93
CA SER A 121 -0.69 13.08 9.56
C SER A 121 -0.75 11.56 9.46
N ALA A 122 -0.19 10.93 8.43
CA ALA A 122 -0.13 9.47 8.32
C ALA A 122 0.94 8.90 9.26
N CYS A 123 2.07 9.60 9.42
CA CYS A 123 3.20 9.21 10.26
C CYS A 123 2.83 8.92 11.73
N ASP A 124 1.83 9.64 12.25
CA ASP A 124 1.33 9.49 13.62
C ASP A 124 0.81 8.08 13.95
N PHE A 125 0.63 7.19 12.96
CA PHE A 125 0.22 5.80 13.20
C PHE A 125 1.18 5.07 14.15
N ILE A 126 2.48 5.42 14.12
CA ILE A 126 3.51 4.80 14.96
C ILE A 126 3.21 4.98 16.44
N CYS A 127 2.68 6.14 16.83
CA CYS A 127 2.29 6.44 18.20
C CYS A 127 1.18 5.51 18.71
N ASN A 128 0.40 4.91 17.80
CA ASN A 128 -0.69 3.99 18.11
C ASN A 128 -0.31 2.51 17.93
N VAL A 129 0.93 2.19 17.54
CA VAL A 129 1.39 0.80 17.48
C VAL A 129 1.65 0.28 18.91
N PRO A 130 1.13 -0.89 19.29
CA PRO A 130 1.44 -1.51 20.58
C PRO A 130 2.95 -1.70 20.78
N ALA A 131 3.47 -1.31 21.96
CA ALA A 131 4.90 -1.35 22.26
C ALA A 131 5.53 -2.75 22.13
N SER A 132 4.75 -3.82 22.28
CA SER A 132 5.22 -5.20 22.07
C SER A 132 5.59 -5.52 20.62
N LEU A 133 5.07 -4.74 19.66
CA LEU A 133 5.29 -4.92 18.23
C LEU A 133 6.42 -4.04 17.69
N LEU A 134 6.78 -2.96 18.39
CA LEU A 134 7.87 -2.07 18.02
C LEU A 134 9.22 -2.58 18.55
N SER A 135 10.31 -2.23 17.85
CA SER A 135 11.66 -2.30 18.39
C SER A 135 11.89 -1.17 19.41
N THR A 136 12.78 -1.40 20.38
CA THR A 136 13.09 -0.45 21.47
C THR A 136 13.47 0.95 21.00
N ASP A 137 14.02 1.06 19.79
CA ASP A 137 14.56 2.30 19.26
C ASP A 137 13.50 3.24 18.67
N VAL A 138 12.25 2.76 18.53
CA VAL A 138 11.12 3.50 17.90
C VAL A 138 9.99 3.76 18.90
N THR A 139 9.98 3.12 20.07
CA THR A 139 8.91 3.29 21.05
C THR A 139 8.89 4.71 21.63
N GLY A 140 7.85 5.49 21.32
CA GLY A 140 7.60 6.81 21.91
C GLY A 140 8.34 7.98 21.25
N ALA A 141 8.96 7.77 20.08
CA ALA A 141 9.58 8.84 19.30
C ALA A 141 8.67 9.30 18.15
N SER A 142 8.58 10.61 17.94
CA SER A 142 8.09 11.17 16.67
C SER A 142 9.16 10.86 15.61
N VAL A 143 8.74 10.23 14.52
CA VAL A 143 9.61 9.88 13.40
C VAL A 143 9.17 10.65 12.15
N CYS A 144 10.05 10.75 11.15
CA CYS A 144 9.67 11.33 9.87
C CYS A 144 8.97 10.30 8.97
N PRO A 145 8.17 10.73 7.98
CA PRO A 145 7.40 9.82 7.11
C PRO A 145 8.21 8.70 6.43
N PRO A 146 9.45 8.92 5.91
CA PRO A 146 10.25 7.84 5.33
C PRO A 146 10.67 6.76 6.34
N VAL A 147 10.97 7.15 7.58
CA VAL A 147 11.26 6.20 8.66
C VAL A 147 9.99 5.46 9.06
N ALA A 148 8.85 6.16 9.07
CA ALA A 148 7.57 5.56 9.38
C ALA A 148 7.15 4.50 8.35
N LEU A 149 7.43 4.76 7.08
CA LEU A 149 7.23 3.81 5.99
C LEU A 149 8.08 2.55 6.18
N ASP A 150 9.37 2.69 6.48
CA ASP A 150 10.26 1.56 6.72
C ASP A 150 9.80 0.69 7.91
N VAL A 151 9.53 1.34 9.05
CA VAL A 151 9.01 0.68 10.25
C VAL A 151 7.66 0.00 9.97
N GLY A 152 6.78 0.67 9.23
CA GLY A 152 5.47 0.16 8.86
C GLY A 152 5.52 -1.11 8.01
N VAL A 153 6.36 -1.15 6.98
CA VAL A 153 6.51 -2.34 6.12
C VAL A 153 7.12 -3.51 6.91
N GLY A 154 8.13 -3.24 7.75
CA GLY A 154 8.71 -4.25 8.63
C GLY A 154 7.70 -4.80 9.65
N LEU A 155 6.89 -3.91 10.23
CA LEU A 155 5.80 -4.28 11.14
C LEU A 155 4.76 -5.15 10.44
N LEU A 156 4.34 -4.79 9.22
CA LEU A 156 3.40 -5.60 8.44
C LEU A 156 3.95 -7.01 8.16
N CYS A 157 5.24 -7.14 7.83
CA CYS A 157 5.88 -8.45 7.68
C CYS A 157 5.80 -9.28 8.97
N ARG A 158 6.13 -8.67 10.12
CA ARG A 158 6.01 -9.33 11.42
C ARG A 158 4.56 -9.72 11.76
N LEU A 159 3.59 -8.88 11.38
CA LEU A 159 2.17 -9.20 11.54
C LEU A 159 1.75 -10.39 10.70
N PHE A 160 2.24 -10.53 9.46
CA PHE A 160 1.98 -11.74 8.66
C PHE A 160 2.49 -13.01 9.34
N GLU A 161 3.66 -12.97 9.99
CA GLU A 161 4.15 -14.10 10.78
C GLU A 161 3.24 -14.39 11.98
N LEU A 162 2.85 -13.36 12.72
CA LEU A 162 1.95 -13.50 13.88
C LEU A 162 0.57 -14.03 13.49
N TRP A 163 0.06 -13.67 12.32
CA TRP A 163 -1.21 -14.18 11.79
C TRP A 163 -1.08 -15.57 11.16
N GLY A 164 0.12 -16.12 11.04
CA GLY A 164 0.35 -17.38 10.32
C GLY A 164 0.09 -17.28 8.82
N GLN A 165 0.16 -16.06 8.25
CA GLN A 165 -0.16 -15.73 6.86
C GLN A 165 1.08 -15.27 6.07
N ALA A 166 2.30 -15.62 6.51
CA ALA A 166 3.54 -15.22 5.85
C ALA A 166 3.58 -15.50 4.32
N PRO A 167 3.13 -16.67 3.80
CA PRO A 167 3.13 -16.90 2.35
C PRO A 167 2.14 -16.01 1.60
N ALA A 168 0.93 -15.84 2.15
CA ALA A 168 -0.10 -14.98 1.55
C ALA A 168 0.33 -13.51 1.59
N GLY A 169 0.95 -13.08 2.70
CA GLY A 169 1.54 -11.76 2.84
C GLY A 169 2.68 -11.51 1.86
N ALA A 170 3.59 -12.47 1.68
CA ALA A 170 4.66 -12.37 0.68
C ALA A 170 4.09 -12.23 -0.74
N LEU A 171 3.04 -12.97 -1.09
CA LEU A 171 2.36 -12.84 -2.39
C LEU A 171 1.71 -11.46 -2.57
N ALA A 172 1.00 -10.96 -1.55
CA ALA A 172 0.40 -9.64 -1.59
C ALA A 172 1.45 -8.52 -1.74
N LEU A 173 2.56 -8.60 -1.02
CA LEU A 173 3.65 -7.63 -1.16
C LEU A 173 4.40 -7.78 -2.51
N THR A 174 4.41 -8.97 -3.10
CA THR A 174 4.95 -9.19 -4.46
C THR A 174 4.08 -8.54 -5.52
N GLU A 175 2.76 -8.59 -5.36
CA GLU A 175 1.83 -7.85 -6.22
C GLU A 175 2.09 -6.34 -6.13
N TRP A 176 2.39 -5.81 -4.93
CA TRP A 176 2.76 -4.42 -4.75
C TRP A 176 4.12 -4.07 -5.39
N LEU A 177 5.07 -5.02 -5.39
CA LEU A 177 6.36 -4.86 -6.08
C LEU A 177 6.18 -4.73 -7.59
N LEU A 178 5.29 -5.52 -8.20
CA LEU A 178 4.98 -5.39 -9.64
C LEU A 178 4.35 -4.02 -9.94
N GLY A 179 3.55 -3.50 -9.00
CA GLY A 179 2.81 -2.25 -9.13
C GLY A 179 1.48 -2.42 -9.86
N ASP A 180 0.65 -1.38 -9.87
CA ASP A 180 -0.62 -1.43 -10.58
C ASP A 180 -0.39 -1.20 -12.09
N GLU A 181 -0.68 -2.24 -12.89
CA GLU A 181 -0.61 -2.22 -14.36
C GLU A 181 -1.55 -1.17 -15.00
N GLY A 182 -2.44 -0.55 -14.21
CA GLY A 182 -3.50 0.35 -14.66
C GLY A 182 -3.18 1.84 -14.65
N VAL A 183 -2.01 2.27 -14.15
CA VAL A 183 -1.61 3.66 -14.30
C VAL A 183 -1.28 3.86 -15.78
N ASN A 184 -2.17 4.52 -16.51
CA ASN A 184 -1.98 4.81 -17.92
C ASN A 184 -0.90 5.90 -18.06
N TYR A 185 0.37 5.49 -17.97
CA TYR A 185 1.51 6.37 -18.15
C TYR A 185 1.62 6.94 -19.58
N GLU A 186 0.75 6.54 -20.51
CA GLU A 186 0.58 7.24 -21.80
C GLU A 186 -0.07 8.60 -21.60
N ALA A 187 -1.00 8.77 -20.64
CA ALA A 187 -1.60 10.07 -20.32
C ALA A 187 -0.56 11.04 -19.72
N VAL A 188 0.32 10.55 -18.85
CA VAL A 188 1.42 11.33 -18.26
C VAL A 188 2.47 11.70 -19.31
N ALA A 189 2.70 10.83 -20.30
CA ALA A 189 3.59 11.11 -21.42
C ALA A 189 2.97 12.08 -22.44
N GLU A 190 1.65 12.03 -22.67
CA GLU A 190 0.94 12.99 -23.52
C GLU A 190 0.92 14.39 -22.89
N GLU A 191 0.69 14.51 -21.59
CA GLU A 191 0.78 15.79 -20.86
C GLU A 191 2.19 16.38 -20.95
N ALA A 192 3.23 15.56 -20.75
CA ALA A 192 4.62 15.97 -20.92
C ALA A 192 5.00 16.32 -22.38
N SER A 193 4.36 15.69 -23.38
CA SER A 193 4.58 15.97 -24.81
C SER A 193 3.83 17.19 -25.33
N SER A 194 2.83 17.67 -24.58
CA SER A 194 2.01 18.84 -24.94
C SER A 194 2.61 20.17 -24.47
N LEU A 195 3.67 20.11 -23.66
CA LEU A 195 4.45 21.27 -23.27
C LEU A 195 5.43 21.57 -24.41
N ASP A 196 5.12 22.62 -25.15
CA ASP A 196 5.93 23.20 -26.23
C ASP A 196 7.43 23.17 -25.88
N ASP A 197 8.23 22.51 -26.72
CA ASP A 197 9.65 22.15 -26.53
C ASP A 197 10.61 23.36 -26.36
N GLU A 198 10.10 24.59 -26.23
CA GLU A 198 10.90 25.82 -26.18
C GLU A 198 11.00 26.46 -24.78
N ASP A 199 10.18 26.08 -23.78
CA ASP A 199 10.10 26.82 -22.49
C ASP A 199 10.63 26.09 -21.23
N PHE A 200 11.05 24.83 -21.31
CA PHE A 200 11.50 24.05 -20.12
C PHE A 200 12.98 23.64 -20.15
N LEU A 201 13.89 24.55 -20.52
CA LEU A 201 15.34 24.27 -20.51
C LEU A 201 15.95 24.13 -19.09
N PHE A 202 15.16 24.33 -18.03
CA PHE A 202 15.60 24.20 -16.63
C PHE A 202 14.57 23.56 -15.70
N GLU A 203 13.86 22.53 -16.16
CA GLU A 203 13.13 21.66 -15.23
C GLU A 203 14.12 20.79 -14.43
N LYS A 204 14.63 21.36 -13.33
CA LYS A 204 15.45 20.67 -12.31
C LYS A 204 14.67 19.57 -11.55
N GLY A 205 13.46 19.21 -11.99
CA GLY A 205 12.54 18.26 -11.35
C GLY A 205 12.51 16.86 -11.97
N GLY A 206 12.76 16.72 -13.27
CA GLY A 206 12.52 15.44 -13.99
C GLY A 206 13.42 14.27 -13.57
N LEU A 207 14.63 14.56 -13.08
CA LEU A 207 15.58 13.54 -12.60
C LEU A 207 15.21 12.96 -11.22
N ASN A 208 14.34 13.63 -10.45
CA ASN A 208 13.96 13.19 -9.10
C ASN A 208 12.63 12.42 -9.03
N LEU A 209 11.79 12.48 -10.07
CA LEU A 209 10.47 11.81 -10.09
C LEU A 209 10.54 10.30 -9.85
N TRP A 210 11.65 9.67 -10.24
CA TRP A 210 11.82 8.21 -10.17
C TRP A 210 12.61 7.74 -8.95
N ALA A 211 13.18 8.66 -8.16
CA ALA A 211 13.99 8.30 -7.00
C ALA A 211 13.16 7.63 -5.91
N GLU A 212 11.99 8.20 -5.58
CA GLU A 212 11.10 7.68 -4.55
C GLU A 212 10.48 6.32 -4.93
N PRO A 213 9.95 6.12 -6.15
CA PRO A 213 9.50 4.80 -6.59
C PRO A 213 10.59 3.71 -6.54
N VAL A 214 11.85 4.05 -6.86
CA VAL A 214 12.97 3.11 -6.76
C VAL A 214 13.28 2.78 -5.29
N GLN A 215 13.29 3.80 -4.41
CA GLN A 215 13.48 3.59 -2.98
C GLN A 215 12.39 2.70 -2.37
N TRP A 216 11.12 2.95 -2.74
CA TRP A 216 9.98 2.12 -2.33
C TRP A 216 10.16 0.66 -2.75
N VAL A 217 10.48 0.40 -4.01
CA VAL A 217 10.67 -0.96 -4.54
C VAL A 217 11.80 -1.68 -3.80
N ASN A 218 12.92 -1.02 -3.56
CA ASN A 218 14.05 -1.60 -2.83
C ASN A 218 13.71 -1.88 -1.36
N LEU A 219 13.01 -0.95 -0.70
CA LEU A 219 12.54 -1.09 0.68
C LEU A 219 11.59 -2.27 0.81
N LEU A 220 10.61 -2.35 -0.07
CA LEU A 220 9.62 -3.42 -0.08
C LEU A 220 10.28 -4.78 -0.35
N HIS A 221 11.15 -4.87 -1.35
CA HIS A 221 11.87 -6.11 -1.67
C HIS A 221 12.70 -6.60 -0.48
N ARG A 222 13.44 -5.72 0.20
CA ARG A 222 14.23 -6.07 1.38
C ARG A 222 13.39 -6.70 2.49
N HIS A 223 12.22 -6.13 2.78
CA HIS A 223 11.33 -6.63 3.82
C HIS A 223 10.67 -7.94 3.44
N VAL A 224 10.19 -8.07 2.20
CA VAL A 224 9.62 -9.33 1.69
C VAL A 224 10.66 -10.45 1.72
N HIS A 225 11.90 -10.15 1.32
CA HIS A 225 12.99 -11.11 1.40
C HIS A 225 13.26 -11.56 2.84
N SER A 226 13.25 -10.63 3.79
CA SER A 226 13.41 -10.93 5.21
C SER A 226 12.29 -11.81 5.76
N LEU A 227 11.03 -11.53 5.36
CA LEU A 227 9.86 -12.36 5.69
C LEU A 227 10.03 -13.80 5.17
N LEU A 228 10.50 -13.97 3.93
CA LEU A 228 10.73 -15.30 3.35
C LEU A 228 11.85 -16.07 4.06
N LEU A 229 12.91 -15.39 4.50
CA LEU A 229 13.98 -16.00 5.26
C LEU A 229 13.49 -16.49 6.64
N GLY A 230 12.68 -15.70 7.34
CA GLY A 230 12.07 -16.08 8.61
C GLY A 230 11.11 -17.26 8.46
N PHE A 231 10.24 -17.19 7.44
CA PHE A 231 9.29 -18.24 7.11
C PHE A 231 9.96 -19.61 6.87
N ARG A 232 11.02 -19.65 6.07
CA ARG A 232 11.74 -20.91 5.76
C ARG A 232 12.44 -21.52 6.98
N GLN A 233 12.84 -20.70 7.96
CA GLN A 233 13.48 -21.20 9.19
C GLN A 233 12.45 -21.77 10.17
N SER A 234 11.21 -21.30 10.12
CA SER A 234 10.14 -21.70 11.04
C SER A 234 9.31 -22.89 10.56
N GLN A 235 9.37 -23.28 9.27
CA GLN A 235 8.54 -24.35 8.72
C GLN A 235 9.18 -25.75 8.75
N ALA A 236 8.38 -26.74 9.16
CA ALA A 236 8.53 -28.12 8.70
C ALA A 236 8.00 -28.23 7.24
N PRO A 237 8.56 -29.12 6.40
CA PRO A 237 8.22 -29.19 4.97
C PRO A 237 6.74 -29.53 4.75
N GLY A 238 5.92 -28.50 4.52
CA GLY A 238 4.52 -28.60 4.12
C GLY A 238 4.38 -28.31 2.63
N VAL A 239 3.47 -29.02 1.96
CA VAL A 239 3.18 -28.79 0.53
C VAL A 239 2.34 -27.50 0.40
N PRO A 240 2.71 -26.57 -0.51
CA PRO A 240 1.91 -25.37 -0.74
C PRO A 240 0.50 -25.72 -1.23
N GLY A 241 -0.50 -24.92 -0.83
CA GLY A 241 -1.88 -25.09 -1.26
C GLY A 241 -2.04 -24.84 -2.77
N GLN A 242 -3.06 -25.44 -3.40
CA GLN A 242 -3.31 -25.27 -4.84
C GLN A 242 -3.53 -23.80 -5.24
N ASP A 243 -4.26 -23.03 -4.43
CA ASP A 243 -4.51 -21.61 -4.66
C ASP A 243 -3.23 -20.79 -4.64
N GLN A 244 -2.31 -21.12 -3.72
CA GLN A 244 -1.01 -20.48 -3.61
C GLN A 244 -0.14 -20.76 -4.86
N VAL A 245 -0.13 -22.01 -5.33
CA VAL A 245 0.61 -22.39 -6.54
C VAL A 245 0.06 -21.65 -7.76
N HIS A 246 -1.27 -21.56 -7.90
CA HIS A 246 -1.90 -20.82 -8.98
C HIS A 246 -1.54 -19.32 -8.92
N GLN A 247 -1.60 -18.70 -7.74
CA GLN A 247 -1.24 -17.28 -7.58
C GLN A 247 0.24 -17.02 -7.89
N ILE A 248 1.15 -17.91 -7.46
CA ILE A 248 2.58 -17.84 -7.82
C ILE A 248 2.77 -17.91 -9.34
N GLN A 249 2.04 -18.80 -10.01
CA GLN A 249 2.11 -18.94 -11.48
C GLN A 249 1.61 -17.67 -12.17
N THR A 250 0.43 -17.16 -11.79
CA THR A 250 -0.13 -15.92 -12.34
C THR A 250 0.84 -14.75 -12.20
N LEU A 251 1.32 -14.48 -10.98
CA LEU A 251 2.27 -13.38 -10.74
C LEU A 251 3.59 -13.60 -11.48
N SER A 252 4.07 -14.84 -11.60
CA SER A 252 5.29 -15.13 -12.37
C SER A 252 5.11 -14.87 -13.86
N THR A 253 3.95 -15.21 -14.43
CA THR A 253 3.67 -14.93 -15.85
C THR A 253 3.59 -13.44 -16.12
N GLN A 254 2.94 -12.69 -15.22
CA GLN A 254 2.86 -11.23 -15.30
C GLN A 254 4.26 -10.60 -15.20
N ALA A 255 5.04 -10.98 -14.20
CA ALA A 255 6.40 -10.47 -14.00
C ALA A 255 7.31 -10.78 -15.20
N GLN A 256 7.23 -11.99 -15.77
CA GLN A 256 7.97 -12.34 -16.99
C GLN A 256 7.55 -11.49 -18.19
N ALA A 257 6.24 -11.30 -18.39
CA ALA A 257 5.72 -10.47 -19.47
C ALA A 257 6.17 -9.01 -19.33
N GLN A 258 6.10 -8.44 -18.12
CA GLN A 258 6.55 -7.09 -17.81
C GLN A 258 8.07 -6.92 -18.00
N ALA A 259 8.88 -7.90 -17.58
CA ALA A 259 10.33 -7.87 -17.79
C ALA A 259 10.67 -7.90 -19.28
N LEU A 260 10.07 -8.82 -20.03
CA LEU A 260 10.32 -8.96 -21.48
C LEU A 260 9.87 -7.72 -22.26
N SER A 261 8.67 -7.20 -21.98
CA SER A 261 8.15 -6.02 -22.67
C SER A 261 9.00 -4.78 -22.36
N SER A 262 9.42 -4.60 -21.10
CA SER A 262 10.27 -3.49 -20.69
C SER A 262 11.67 -3.59 -21.31
N GLN A 263 12.26 -4.79 -21.35
CA GLN A 263 13.55 -5.01 -21.98
C GLN A 263 13.51 -4.74 -23.49
N ASN A 264 12.50 -5.28 -24.19
CA ASN A 264 12.33 -5.03 -25.62
C ASN A 264 12.15 -3.53 -25.93
N ALA A 265 11.40 -2.81 -25.07
CA ALA A 265 11.23 -1.37 -25.21
C ALA A 265 12.56 -0.63 -24.99
N LEU A 266 13.33 -0.98 -23.95
CA LEU A 266 14.66 -0.42 -23.70
C LEU A 266 15.62 -0.64 -24.88
N ASP A 267 15.61 -1.85 -25.45
CA ASP A 267 16.46 -2.20 -26.59
C ASP A 267 16.05 -1.46 -27.88
N SER A 268 14.79 -1.03 -27.98
CA SER A 268 14.27 -0.24 -29.10
C SER A 268 14.56 1.26 -28.99
N LEU A 269 14.96 1.74 -27.81
CA LEU A 269 15.31 3.15 -27.61
C LEU A 269 16.58 3.50 -28.40
N PRO A 270 16.65 4.72 -28.96
CA PRO A 270 17.85 5.18 -29.66
C PRO A 270 19.05 5.17 -28.71
N ALA A 271 20.24 4.89 -29.25
CA ALA A 271 21.49 4.98 -28.50
C ALA A 271 21.78 6.43 -28.09
N LEU A 272 21.27 6.81 -26.93
CA LEU A 272 21.46 8.13 -26.34
C LEU A 272 22.71 8.11 -25.43
N PRO A 273 23.44 9.24 -25.31
CA PRO A 273 24.45 9.38 -24.26
C PRO A 273 23.85 9.11 -22.88
N GLN A 274 24.61 8.50 -21.96
CA GLN A 274 24.16 8.16 -20.59
C GLN A 274 23.65 9.37 -19.78
N PHE A 275 23.93 10.60 -20.22
CA PHE A 275 23.46 11.84 -19.58
C PHE A 275 22.11 12.35 -20.14
N CYS A 276 21.59 11.73 -21.20
CA CYS A 276 20.33 12.07 -21.86
C CYS A 276 19.20 11.08 -21.49
N LEU A 277 19.29 10.44 -20.32
CA LEU A 277 18.27 9.50 -19.86
C LEU A 277 16.91 10.20 -19.86
N THR A 278 16.03 9.79 -20.77
CA THR A 278 14.69 10.32 -20.88
C THR A 278 13.83 9.80 -19.73
N MET A 279 12.73 10.50 -19.42
CA MET A 279 11.73 10.01 -18.46
C MET A 279 11.22 8.61 -18.83
N GLU A 280 11.09 8.33 -20.12
CA GLU A 280 10.74 7.02 -20.64
C GLU A 280 11.76 5.94 -20.27
N HIS A 281 13.06 6.24 -20.37
CA HIS A 281 14.11 5.30 -20.01
C HIS A 281 14.08 4.97 -18.50
N ALA A 282 13.94 5.97 -17.63
CA ALA A 282 13.84 5.77 -16.19
C ALA A 282 12.61 4.94 -15.80
N ARG A 283 11.46 5.20 -16.44
CA ARG A 283 10.21 4.43 -16.29
C ARG A 283 10.40 2.96 -16.66
N LEU A 284 11.01 2.68 -17.81
CA LEU A 284 11.22 1.31 -18.29
C LEU A 284 12.23 0.55 -17.40
N LEU A 285 13.28 1.22 -16.92
CA LEU A 285 14.20 0.62 -15.95
C LEU A 285 13.51 0.28 -14.64
N LEU A 286 12.65 1.16 -14.10
CA LEU A 286 11.87 0.86 -12.91
C LEU A 286 10.94 -0.33 -13.13
N ARG A 287 10.22 -0.39 -14.26
CA ARG A 287 9.34 -1.51 -14.59
C ARG A 287 10.11 -2.83 -14.69
N LEU A 288 11.28 -2.82 -15.32
CA LEU A 288 12.15 -3.99 -15.42
C LEU A 288 12.67 -4.41 -14.04
N GLN A 289 13.10 -3.46 -13.21
CA GLN A 289 13.58 -3.72 -11.84
C GLN A 289 12.48 -4.35 -10.98
N ARG A 290 11.26 -3.78 -10.99
CA ARG A 290 10.08 -4.32 -10.30
C ARG A 290 9.82 -5.77 -10.67
N ALA A 291 9.75 -6.04 -11.97
CA ALA A 291 9.52 -7.39 -12.50
C ALA A 291 10.63 -8.37 -12.10
N THR A 292 11.89 -7.95 -12.15
CA THR A 292 13.05 -8.77 -11.76
C THR A 292 12.99 -9.13 -10.27
N LEU A 293 12.78 -8.14 -9.40
CA LEU A 293 12.71 -8.37 -7.95
C LEU A 293 11.48 -9.21 -7.56
N ALA A 294 10.35 -9.03 -8.24
CA ALA A 294 9.18 -9.87 -8.05
C ALA A 294 9.47 -11.34 -8.42
N LEU A 295 10.17 -11.60 -9.53
CA LEU A 295 10.58 -12.95 -9.92
C LEU A 295 11.52 -13.58 -8.89
N GLU A 296 12.49 -12.83 -8.36
CA GLU A 296 13.38 -13.32 -7.30
C GLU A 296 12.61 -13.76 -6.04
N VAL A 297 11.56 -13.04 -5.67
CA VAL A 297 10.68 -13.38 -4.55
C VAL A 297 9.83 -14.61 -4.86
N LEU A 298 9.22 -14.68 -6.05
CA LEU A 298 8.36 -15.79 -6.47
C LEU A 298 9.13 -17.11 -6.59
N ASP A 299 10.36 -17.08 -7.09
CA ASP A 299 11.22 -18.26 -7.18
C ASP A 299 11.58 -18.83 -5.80
N ARG A 300 11.56 -18.00 -4.74
CA ARG A 300 11.75 -18.44 -3.35
C ARG A 300 10.48 -18.96 -2.69
N LEU A 301 9.31 -18.63 -3.22
CA LEU A 301 8.02 -19.13 -2.76
C LEU A 301 7.63 -20.49 -3.35
N ARG A 302 8.28 -20.89 -4.46
CA ARG A 302 8.21 -22.24 -5.02
C ARG A 302 8.99 -23.24 -4.16
#